data_AF-A0A3E4N575-F1
#
_entry.id   AF-A0A3E4N575-F1
#
_cell.length_a   1.000
_cell.length_b   1.000
_cell.length_c   1.000
_cell.angle_alpha   90.00
_cell.angle_beta   90.00
_cell.angle_gamma   90.00
#
_symmetry.space_group_name_H-M   'P 1'
#
loop_
_entity.id
_entity.type
_entity.pdbx_description
1 polymer ?
#
loop_
_entity_poly.entity_id
_entity_poly.type
_entity_poly.pdbx_seq_one_letter_code
_entity_poly.pdbx_strand_id
1 'polypeptide(L)' 'SNTRSGKTVYIRKEFHERITRIVQVIGKNELSLYSYLDNVLEQHFATYQEEISELYKKRNSDIF' A
#
# COMPACT_ATOMS: atom_id res chain seq x y z
N SER A 1 3.76 11.35 22.20
CA SER A 1 4.56 11.08 20.99
C SER A 1 4.16 9.72 20.43
N ASN A 2 3.12 9.65 19.59
CA ASN A 2 2.68 8.39 19.01
C ASN A 2 3.65 8.05 17.86
N THR A 3 4.64 7.21 18.14
CA THR A 3 5.66 6.82 17.19
C THR A 3 5.01 6.04 16.05
N ARG A 4 5.30 6.42 14.80
CA ARG A 4 4.88 5.70 13.58
C ARG A 4 5.27 4.22 13.72
N SER A 5 4.33 3.36 14.08
CA SER A 5 4.50 1.91 14.18
C SER A 5 4.49 1.23 12.79
N GLY A 6 5.11 1.88 11.81
CA GLY A 6 5.19 1.37 10.45
C GLY A 6 6.25 0.27 10.35
N LYS A 7 5.97 -0.76 9.54
CA LYS A 7 6.96 -1.76 9.13
C LYS A 7 7.56 -1.34 7.80
N THR A 8 8.88 -1.47 7.65
CA THR A 8 9.56 -1.20 6.38
C THR A 8 9.39 -2.38 5.44
N VAL A 9 8.99 -2.12 4.20
CA VAL A 9 8.95 -3.11 3.11
C VAL A 9 9.85 -2.66 1.97
N TYR A 10 10.44 -3.62 1.26
CA TYR A 10 11.24 -3.33 0.08
C TYR A 10 10.33 -3.00 -1.12
N ILE A 11 10.68 -1.96 -1.87
CA ILE A 11 10.02 -1.58 -3.11
C ILE A 11 11.09 -1.54 -4.22
N ARG A 12 10.75 -2.08 -5.39
CA ARG A 12 11.65 -2.05 -6.54
C ARG A 12 11.98 -0.61 -6.92
N LYS A 13 13.25 -0.38 -7.30
CA LYS A 13 13.78 0.95 -7.66
C LYS A 13 12.92 1.69 -8.69
N GLU A 14 12.48 0.98 -9.73
CA GLU A 14 11.62 1.53 -10.79
C GLU A 14 10.32 2.16 -10.25
N PHE A 15 9.68 1.51 -9.27
CA PHE A 15 8.45 1.99 -8.65
C PHE A 15 8.73 3.15 -7.72
N HIS A 16 9.82 3.07 -6.95
CA HIS A 16 10.25 4.17 -6.10
C HIS A 16 10.46 5.45 -6.92
N GLU A 17 11.19 5.39 -8.04
CA GLU A 17 11.43 6.53 -8.93
C GLU A 17 10.13 7.09 -9.52
N ARG A 18 9.23 6.21 -9.96
CA ARG A 18 7.93 6.61 -10.51
C ARG A 18 7.06 7.31 -9.48
N ILE A 19 6.93 6.75 -8.27
CA ILE A 19 6.12 7.35 -7.21
C ILE A 19 6.74 8.68 -6.75
N THR A 20 8.06 8.73 -6.61
CA THR A 20 8.77 9.96 -6.24
C THR A 20 8.45 11.09 -7.22
N ARG A 21 8.46 10.81 -8.53
CA ARG A 21 8.10 11.80 -9.56
C ARG A 21 6.64 12.28 -9.42
N ILE A 22 5.71 11.37 -9.14
CA ILE A 22 4.30 11.72 -8.92
C ILE A 22 4.15 12.67 -7.72
N VAL A 23 4.75 12.29 -6.60
CA VAL A 23 4.69 13.06 -5.35
C VAL A 23 5.32 14.44 -5.50
N GLN A 24 6.44 14.55 -6.21
CA GLN A 24 7.11 15.83 -6.45
C GLN A 24 6.32 16.75 -7.38
N VAL A 25 5.77 16.21 -8.48
CA VAL A 25 5.10 17.02 -9.51
C VAL A 25 3.68 17.39 -9.10
N ILE A 26 2.90 16.43 -8.61
CA ILE A 26 1.49 16.62 -8.28
C ILE A 26 1.33 17.07 -6.84
N GLY A 27 2.07 16.44 -5.93
CA GLY A 27 1.97 16.70 -4.50
C GLY A 27 2.70 17.96 -4.03
N LYS A 28 3.38 18.70 -4.91
CA LYS A 28 4.15 19.92 -4.60
C LYS A 28 5.06 19.79 -3.35
N ASN A 29 5.60 18.60 -3.11
CA ASN A 29 6.37 18.22 -1.91
C ASN A 29 5.60 18.21 -0.58
N GLU A 30 4.28 18.38 -0.59
CA GLU A 30 3.42 18.26 0.60
C GLU A 30 3.04 16.80 0.88
N LEU A 31 3.10 15.95 -0.15
CA LEU A 31 2.92 14.51 -0.03
C LEU A 31 4.27 13.82 0.19
N SER A 32 4.27 12.76 0.99
CA SER A 32 5.42 11.87 1.14
C SER A 32 5.21 10.59 0.34
N LEU A 33 6.32 9.91 -0.01
CA LEU A 33 6.27 8.56 -0.61
C LEU A 33 5.42 7.61 0.24
N TYR A 34 5.57 7.71 1.56
CA TYR A 34 4.80 6.92 2.53
C TYR A 34 3.30 7.20 2.41
N SER A 35 2.89 8.47 2.43
CA SER A 35 1.49 8.86 2.31
C SER A 35 0.87 8.41 0.98
N TYR A 36 1.64 8.47 -0.11
CA TYR A 36 1.18 7.97 -1.39
C TYR A 36 0.93 6.46 -1.36
N LEU A 37 1.87 5.69 -0.80
CA LEU A 37 1.73 4.24 -0.67
C LEU A 37 0.57 3.85 0.23
N ASP A 38 0.38 4.58 1.33
CA ASP A 38 -0.73 4.36 2.27
C ASP A 38 -2.08 4.51 1.55
N ASN A 39 -2.26 5.60 0.79
CA ASN A 39 -3.47 5.83 0.00
C ASN A 39 -3.70 4.75 -1.08
N VAL A 40 -2.64 4.27 -1.73
CA VAL A 40 -2.73 3.19 -2.72
C VAL A 40 -3.17 1.89 -2.06
N LEU A 41 -2.61 1.57 -0.88
CA LEU A 41 -2.98 0.37 -0.13
C LEU A 41 -4.42 0.46 0.37
N GLU A 42 -4.84 1.60 0.91
CA GLU A 42 -6.21 1.84 1.35
C GLU A 42 -7.21 1.64 0.20
N GLN A 43 -6.96 2.26 -0.95
CA GLN A 43 -7.81 2.08 -2.13
C GLN A 43 -7.82 0.62 -2.61
N HIS A 44 -6.65 -0.02 -2.68
CA HIS A 44 -6.54 -1.42 -3.08
C HIS A 44 -7.36 -2.33 -2.16
N PHE A 45 -7.22 -2.18 -0.83
CA PHE A 45 -8.01 -2.96 0.10
C PHE A 45 -9.51 -2.66 -0.02
N ALA A 46 -9.91 -1.39 -0.14
CA ALA A 46 -11.32 -1.05 -0.33
C ALA A 46 -11.93 -1.67 -1.60
N THR A 47 -11.17 -1.72 -2.70
CA THR A 47 -11.65 -2.27 -3.97
C THR A 47 -11.65 -3.80 -4.00
N TYR A 48 -10.67 -4.45 -3.39
CA TYR A 48 -10.48 -5.90 -3.49
C TYR A 48 -10.79 -6.66 -2.19
N GLN A 49 -11.40 -6.01 -1.20
CA GLN A 49 -11.65 -6.60 0.13
C GLN A 49 -12.39 -7.94 0.05
N GLU A 50 -13.43 -8.01 -0.77
CA GLU A 50 -14.27 -9.20 -0.92
C GLU A 50 -13.47 -10.37 -1.51
N GLU A 51 -12.82 -10.17 -2.65
CA GLU A 51 -12.00 -11.18 -3.33
C GLU A 51 -10.85 -11.66 -2.43
N ILE A 52 -10.15 -10.75 -1.76
CA ILE A 52 -9.08 -11.08 -0.81
C ILE A 52 -9.65 -11.95 0.34
N SER A 53 -10.82 -11.59 0.87
CA SER A 53 -11.47 -12.32 1.96
C SER A 53 -11.91 -13.72 1.53
N GLU A 54 -12.47 -13.86 0.33
CA GLU A 54 -12.87 -15.16 -0.23
C GLU A 54 -11.66 -16.07 -0.45
N LEU A 55 -10.60 -15.55 -1.06
CA LEU A 55 -9.35 -16.30 -1.26
C LEU A 55 -8.73 -16.72 0.07
N TYR A 56 -8.77 -15.85 1.08
CA TYR A 56 -8.29 -16.18 2.41
C TYR A 56 -9.12 -17.29 3.05
N LYS A 57 -10.45 -17.19 3.00
CA LYS A 57 -11.35 -18.23 3.52
C LYS A 57 -11.11 -19.57 2.84
N LYS A 58 -11.08 -19.60 1.50
CA LYS A 58 -10.86 -20.83 0.73
C LYS A 58 -9.58 -21.56 1.14
N ARG A 59 -8.46 -20.83 1.23
CA ARG A 59 -7.17 -21.44 1.60
C ARG A 59 -7.05 -21.81 3.08
N ASN A 60 -7.84 -21.19 3.96
CA ASN A 60 -7.91 -21.55 5.38
C ASN A 60 -8.99 -22.59 5.69
N SER A 61 -9.94 -22.84 4.80
CA SER A 61 -10.90 -23.93 4.89
C SER A 61 -10.38 -25.22 4.23
N ASP A 62 -9.50 -25.11 3.22
CA ASP A 62 -8.89 -26.24 2.51
C ASP A 62 -7.89 -27.06 3.37
N ILE A 63 -7.75 -26.75 4.67
CA ILE A 63 -6.90 -27.47 5.63
C ILE A 63 -7.70 -28.49 6.48
N PHE A 64 -8.99 -28.68 6.21
CA PHE A 64 -9.82 -29.74 6.79
C PHE A 64 -10.43 -30.64 5.71
#